data_AF-A0A9P7KLJ1-F1
#
_entry.id   AF-A0A9P7KLJ1-F1
#
_cell.length_a   1.000
_cell.length_b   1.000
_cell.length_c   1.000
_cell.angle_alpha   90.00
_cell.angle_beta   90.00
_cell.angle_gamma   90.00
#
_symmetry.space_group_name_H-M   'P 1'
#
loop_
_entity.id
_entity.type
_entity.pdbx_description
1 polymer ?
#
loop_
_entity_poly.entity_id
_entity_poly.type
_entity_poly.pdbx_seq_one_letter_code
_entity_poly.pdbx_strand_id
1 'polypeptide(L)'
;MSTSNDTQIGIPSDRPRWLVSIEQTIEEERDELFSDSKFYELVRDLLLAPENDSHAVSQAVSSFYNLYAAGADERTREPPEYFAGHYLNSIACVAFEMASEVPFDTYQHDRLAELLIGIKKGAADEYDTEDPKFVYYGWGLYNEAREKWNACHVDFYTQKRATEPDSVWTGSWIGIAALLAKLFKAGLLEENCPHWFAKDFEDAFKPTAPGDVTIDIGPQAEVLALVNYILIAGEALAEQAKEPQRWRLVLNANKWKLWASKLREVADVVDKNAPWDLKERAQEAYDKMVELYPEAFEDEQQDMGDPVAQHSVSLSFILHPIFLILNISTIMDYQDHEQSSPERPKWFAYISTRIEEEKEEAFPQYDYYEIVRDVLLQSDDSDKVVSQAIEKFYSHYIAGFSEEDFGGRQPPEYQAGNELNGIAVIVFEIVVEIPFTDQKQDLLSRFLIGIAKNAADTFDEKDPKFVCYDWAIQAAAVDRWNACTLNSGPLDYQGPGVTEAINTWISTAALIAKLFQANLLGEYGPLWVSADFKNAFETQMDRDSIELPFKQAKILAAANYILLSGEAFAKEAKDSSKKRSYVLDALKWKVWATALQEIADSVGENTEFDLKHKAQEAHDRMVKLYPEAFEEG
;
A
#
# COMPACT_ATOMS: atom_id res chain seq x y z
N MET A 1 24.93 -40.22 -29.23
CA MET A 1 23.62 -39.64 -29.60
C MET A 1 23.58 -38.29 -28.91
N SER A 2 23.66 -37.21 -29.70
CA SER A 2 23.79 -35.84 -29.18
C SER A 2 22.50 -35.37 -28.52
N THR A 3 22.68 -34.83 -27.32
CA THR A 3 21.75 -33.98 -26.58
C THR A 3 21.68 -32.61 -27.24
N SER A 4 20.50 -32.18 -27.70
CA SER A 4 20.24 -30.77 -28.02
C SER A 4 19.65 -30.09 -26.79
N ASN A 5 20.49 -29.31 -26.11
CA ASN A 5 20.06 -28.20 -25.27
C ASN A 5 19.45 -27.15 -26.19
N ASP A 6 18.13 -27.09 -26.28
CA ASP A 6 17.46 -25.89 -26.78
C ASP A 6 17.24 -24.96 -25.58
N THR A 7 18.30 -24.20 -25.28
CA THR A 7 18.18 -22.90 -24.64
C THR A 7 17.32 -22.06 -25.59
N GLN A 8 16.03 -21.86 -25.27
CA GLN A 8 15.24 -20.81 -25.91
C GLN A 8 15.87 -19.47 -25.53
N ILE A 9 16.79 -19.03 -26.39
CA ILE A 9 17.26 -17.65 -26.45
C ILE A 9 16.04 -16.85 -26.89
N GLY A 10 15.45 -16.10 -25.95
CA GLY A 10 14.34 -15.20 -26.22
C GLY A 10 14.71 -14.27 -27.37
N ILE A 11 13.95 -14.36 -28.46
CA ILE A 11 13.97 -13.34 -29.50
C ILE A 11 13.43 -12.07 -28.84
N PRO A 12 14.16 -10.94 -28.82
CA PRO A 12 13.61 -9.69 -28.32
C PRO A 12 12.34 -9.38 -29.11
N SER A 13 11.22 -9.26 -28.41
CA SER A 13 10.00 -8.72 -29.01
C SER A 13 10.29 -7.28 -29.42
N ASP A 14 10.14 -6.94 -30.70
CA ASP A 14 10.19 -5.54 -31.18
C ASP A 14 9.04 -4.67 -30.63
N ARG A 15 8.17 -5.24 -29.78
CA ARG A 15 7.00 -4.58 -29.20
C ARG A 15 7.39 -3.90 -27.87
N PRO A 16 6.86 -2.69 -27.60
CA PRO A 16 7.08 -2.00 -26.33
C PRO A 16 6.64 -2.84 -25.11
N ARG A 17 7.33 -2.68 -23.97
CA ARG A 17 7.04 -3.42 -22.72
C ARG A 17 5.58 -3.23 -22.26
N TRP A 18 5.12 -1.98 -22.23
CA TRP A 18 3.74 -1.65 -21.87
C TRP A 18 2.70 -2.38 -22.73
N LEU A 19 2.98 -2.58 -24.03
CA LEU A 19 2.04 -3.24 -24.95
C LEU A 19 1.98 -4.75 -24.70
N VAL A 20 3.11 -5.37 -24.33
CA VAL A 20 3.13 -6.77 -23.94
C VAL A 20 2.40 -6.95 -22.60
N SER A 21 2.68 -6.09 -21.63
CA SER A 21 2.05 -6.12 -20.30
C SER A 21 0.54 -6.00 -20.41
N ILE A 22 0.04 -4.97 -21.09
CA ILE A 22 -1.40 -4.69 -21.17
C ILE A 22 -2.16 -5.81 -21.91
N GLU A 23 -1.58 -6.40 -22.94
CA GLU A 23 -2.23 -7.50 -23.67
C GLU A 23 -2.25 -8.80 -22.87
N GLN A 24 -1.21 -9.06 -22.09
CA GLN A 24 -1.18 -10.21 -21.18
C GLN A 24 -2.26 -10.06 -20.10
N THR A 25 -2.37 -8.88 -19.47
CA THR A 25 -3.42 -8.63 -18.48
C THR A 25 -4.83 -8.76 -19.07
N ILE A 26 -5.05 -8.25 -20.29
CA ILE A 26 -6.33 -8.44 -21.00
C ILE A 26 -6.65 -9.92 -21.22
N GLU A 27 -5.65 -10.75 -21.53
CA GLU A 27 -5.84 -12.19 -21.72
C GLU A 27 -6.13 -12.91 -20.38
N GLU A 28 -5.41 -12.54 -19.32
CA GLU A 28 -5.58 -13.08 -17.96
C GLU A 28 -6.96 -12.74 -17.39
N GLU A 29 -7.41 -11.50 -17.54
CA GLU A 29 -8.68 -11.03 -16.99
C GLU A 29 -9.91 -11.42 -17.84
N ARG A 30 -9.72 -11.96 -19.04
CA ARG A 30 -10.83 -12.18 -20.01
C ARG A 30 -11.91 -13.13 -19.49
N ASP A 31 -11.52 -14.08 -18.64
CA ASP A 31 -12.38 -15.12 -18.08
C ASP A 31 -12.79 -14.82 -16.62
N GLU A 32 -12.42 -13.65 -16.08
CA GLU A 32 -12.71 -13.27 -14.70
C GLU A 32 -14.10 -12.63 -14.52
N LEU A 33 -14.73 -12.91 -13.38
CA LEU A 33 -16.10 -12.45 -13.06
C LEU A 33 -16.17 -10.94 -12.81
N PHE A 34 -15.05 -10.33 -12.39
CA PHE A 34 -14.87 -8.90 -12.12
C PHE A 34 -13.75 -8.33 -12.98
N SER A 35 -13.86 -8.53 -14.29
CA SER A 35 -12.83 -8.18 -15.27
C SER A 35 -12.77 -6.67 -15.52
N ASP A 36 -11.61 -6.07 -15.23
CA ASP A 36 -11.26 -4.70 -15.64
C ASP A 36 -10.72 -4.66 -17.08
N SER A 37 -10.76 -5.79 -17.81
CA SER A 37 -10.27 -5.95 -19.18
C SER A 37 -10.76 -4.85 -20.14
N LYS A 38 -11.98 -4.33 -19.96
CA LYS A 38 -12.50 -3.23 -20.79
C LYS A 38 -11.77 -1.91 -20.57
N PHE A 39 -11.29 -1.64 -19.36
CA PHE A 39 -10.45 -0.48 -19.07
C PHE A 39 -9.04 -0.66 -19.63
N TYR A 40 -8.46 -1.86 -19.53
CA TYR A 40 -7.20 -2.18 -20.20
C TYR A 40 -7.30 -2.08 -21.73
N GLU A 41 -8.37 -2.59 -22.34
CA GLU A 41 -8.62 -2.45 -23.78
C GLU A 41 -8.72 -0.97 -24.19
N LEU A 42 -9.45 -0.16 -23.40
CA LEU A 42 -9.60 1.27 -23.63
C LEU A 42 -8.24 1.99 -23.58
N VAL A 43 -7.44 1.73 -22.55
CA VAL A 43 -6.11 2.36 -22.41
C VAL A 43 -5.16 1.87 -23.51
N ARG A 44 -5.16 0.58 -23.83
CA ARG A 44 -4.37 0.03 -24.93
C ARG A 44 -4.68 0.75 -26.24
N ASP A 45 -5.95 0.89 -26.57
CA ASP A 45 -6.38 1.51 -27.83
C ASP A 45 -6.01 3.01 -27.86
N LEU A 46 -6.10 3.70 -26.72
CA LEU A 46 -5.64 5.09 -26.55
C LEU A 46 -4.13 5.24 -26.81
N LEU A 47 -3.31 4.33 -26.26
CA LEU A 47 -1.85 4.36 -26.40
C LEU A 47 -1.38 3.93 -27.79
N LEU A 48 -2.12 3.05 -28.46
CA LEU A 48 -1.86 2.61 -29.85
C LEU A 48 -2.24 3.66 -30.90
N ALA A 49 -3.13 4.60 -30.57
CA ALA A 49 -3.56 5.60 -31.55
C ALA A 49 -2.36 6.45 -32.04
N PRO A 50 -2.33 6.87 -33.32
CA PRO A 50 -1.23 7.68 -33.87
C PRO A 50 -1.04 8.99 -33.11
N GLU A 51 0.20 9.46 -32.90
CA GLU A 51 0.52 10.71 -32.18
C GLU A 51 -0.35 11.91 -32.61
N ASN A 52 -0.58 12.04 -33.92
CA ASN A 52 -1.35 13.13 -34.52
C ASN A 52 -2.88 12.95 -34.50
N ASP A 53 -3.38 11.90 -33.85
CA ASP A 53 -4.81 11.70 -33.67
C ASP A 53 -5.35 12.60 -32.55
N SER A 54 -5.89 13.76 -32.94
CA SER A 54 -6.51 14.72 -32.03
C SER A 54 -7.82 14.23 -31.40
N HIS A 55 -8.37 13.10 -31.84
CA HIS A 55 -9.62 12.56 -31.33
C HIS A 55 -9.44 11.40 -30.35
N ALA A 56 -8.26 10.79 -30.29
CA ALA A 56 -7.97 9.61 -29.47
C ALA A 56 -8.42 9.76 -28.01
N VAL A 57 -8.03 10.85 -27.35
CA VAL A 57 -8.43 11.12 -25.96
C VAL A 57 -9.94 11.28 -25.82
N SER A 58 -10.57 12.10 -26.68
CA SER A 58 -12.02 12.33 -26.61
C SER A 58 -12.85 11.06 -26.85
N GLN A 59 -12.35 10.15 -27.71
CA GLN A 59 -12.96 8.84 -27.93
C GLN A 59 -12.79 7.94 -26.72
N ALA A 60 -11.59 7.88 -26.12
CA ALA A 60 -11.35 7.11 -24.91
C ALA A 60 -12.22 7.59 -23.73
N VAL A 61 -12.34 8.90 -23.53
CA VAL A 61 -13.25 9.49 -22.52
C VAL A 61 -14.71 9.11 -22.80
N SER A 62 -15.15 9.18 -24.06
CA SER A 62 -16.51 8.78 -24.44
C SER A 62 -16.76 7.29 -24.19
N SER A 63 -15.77 6.44 -24.49
CA SER A 63 -15.83 5.01 -24.20
C SER A 63 -15.93 4.74 -22.70
N PHE A 64 -15.18 5.45 -21.86
CA PHE A 64 -15.29 5.36 -20.40
C PHE A 64 -16.71 5.68 -19.92
N TYR A 65 -17.33 6.76 -20.40
CA TYR A 65 -18.71 7.09 -20.03
C TYR A 65 -19.74 6.07 -20.54
N ASN A 66 -19.52 5.50 -21.72
CA ASN A 66 -20.38 4.43 -22.23
C ASN A 66 -20.27 3.16 -21.37
N LEU A 67 -19.08 2.83 -20.87
CA LEU A 67 -18.88 1.73 -19.94
C LEU A 67 -19.61 1.98 -18.62
N TYR A 68 -19.50 3.19 -18.07
CA TYR A 68 -20.22 3.59 -16.86
C TYR A 68 -21.74 3.46 -17.03
N ALA A 69 -22.30 4.06 -18.09
CA ALA A 69 -23.73 4.02 -18.35
C ALA A 69 -24.25 2.58 -18.56
N ALA A 70 -23.46 1.70 -19.19
CA ALA A 70 -23.82 0.30 -19.36
C ALA A 70 -23.84 -0.48 -18.04
N GLY A 71 -22.99 -0.11 -17.07
CA GLY A 71 -22.93 -0.77 -15.76
C GLY A 71 -23.93 -0.23 -14.73
N ALA A 72 -24.49 0.96 -14.96
CA ALA A 72 -25.41 1.63 -14.03
C ALA A 72 -26.68 0.81 -13.74
N ASP A 73 -27.19 0.07 -14.72
CA ASP A 73 -28.36 -0.81 -14.56
C ASP A 73 -28.06 -2.06 -13.71
N GLU A 74 -26.82 -2.55 -13.71
CA GLU A 74 -26.41 -3.79 -13.04
C GLU A 74 -26.11 -3.59 -11.55
N ARG A 75 -25.73 -2.37 -11.13
CA ARG A 75 -25.30 -2.04 -9.75
C ARG A 75 -26.28 -1.15 -8.96
N THR A 76 -27.57 -1.21 -9.26
CA THR A 76 -28.67 -0.45 -8.61
C THR A 76 -28.78 -0.54 -7.07
N ARG A 77 -27.91 -1.30 -6.39
CA ARG A 77 -27.83 -1.41 -4.92
C ARG A 77 -26.74 -0.54 -4.28
N GLU A 78 -25.77 -0.05 -5.06
CA GLU A 78 -24.70 0.82 -4.55
C GLU A 78 -25.13 2.29 -4.63
N PRO A 79 -24.74 3.14 -3.65
CA PRO A 79 -24.90 4.58 -3.79
C PRO A 79 -24.22 5.08 -5.08
N PRO A 80 -24.84 6.01 -5.84
CA PRO A 80 -24.28 6.50 -7.09
C PRO A 80 -22.86 7.05 -6.97
N GLU A 81 -22.53 7.65 -5.82
CA GLU A 81 -21.20 8.20 -5.54
C GLU A 81 -20.13 7.11 -5.41
N TYR A 82 -20.52 5.98 -4.81
CA TYR A 82 -19.66 4.82 -4.65
C TYR A 82 -19.39 4.16 -6.00
N PHE A 83 -20.45 3.97 -6.80
CA PHE A 83 -20.33 3.37 -8.13
C PHE A 83 -19.43 4.19 -9.06
N ALA A 84 -19.63 5.50 -9.12
CA ALA A 84 -18.80 6.40 -9.94
C ALA A 84 -17.35 6.46 -9.47
N GLY A 85 -17.11 6.52 -8.16
CA GLY A 85 -15.75 6.51 -7.64
C GLY A 85 -15.01 5.18 -7.88
N HIS A 86 -15.69 4.03 -7.81
CA HIS A 86 -15.10 2.74 -8.17
C HIS A 86 -14.72 2.70 -9.66
N TYR A 87 -15.57 3.19 -10.56
CA TYR A 87 -15.23 3.27 -11.99
C TYR A 87 -14.02 4.17 -12.24
N LEU A 88 -13.94 5.30 -11.54
CA LEU A 88 -12.78 6.19 -11.62
C LEU A 88 -11.52 5.51 -11.07
N ASN A 89 -11.64 4.73 -9.99
CA ASN A 89 -10.52 3.98 -9.43
C ASN A 89 -10.00 2.91 -10.41
N SER A 90 -10.88 2.10 -11.01
CA SER A 90 -10.48 1.07 -11.98
C SER A 90 -9.73 1.67 -13.17
N ILE A 91 -10.23 2.75 -13.80
CA ILE A 91 -9.52 3.38 -14.92
C ILE A 91 -8.23 4.08 -14.48
N ALA A 92 -8.19 4.64 -13.27
CA ALA A 92 -6.99 5.21 -12.70
C ALA A 92 -5.92 4.13 -12.48
N CYS A 93 -6.30 2.96 -11.95
CA CYS A 93 -5.38 1.84 -11.72
C CYS A 93 -4.65 1.46 -13.01
N VAL A 94 -5.41 1.22 -14.09
CA VAL A 94 -4.85 0.95 -15.42
C VAL A 94 -3.95 2.09 -15.89
N ALA A 95 -4.36 3.35 -15.70
CA ALA A 95 -3.56 4.50 -16.15
C ALA A 95 -2.23 4.62 -15.39
N PHE A 96 -2.22 4.38 -14.09
CA PHE A 96 -1.01 4.40 -13.27
C PHE A 96 -0.11 3.19 -13.56
N GLU A 97 -0.67 2.00 -13.73
CA GLU A 97 0.09 0.83 -14.17
C GLU A 97 0.73 1.05 -15.55
N MET A 98 0.03 1.70 -16.48
CA MET A 98 0.65 2.02 -17.76
C MET A 98 1.67 3.15 -17.63
N ALA A 99 1.52 4.07 -16.69
CA ALA A 99 2.50 5.12 -16.46
C ALA A 99 3.84 4.57 -15.93
N SER A 100 3.85 3.45 -15.21
CA SER A 100 5.10 2.80 -14.79
C SER A 100 5.83 2.07 -15.94
N GLU A 101 5.10 1.76 -17.01
CA GLU A 101 5.58 0.99 -18.16
C GLU A 101 5.94 1.87 -19.38
N VAL A 102 5.31 3.04 -19.49
CA VAL A 102 5.46 3.99 -20.60
C VAL A 102 6.49 5.07 -20.23
N PRO A 103 7.49 5.36 -21.07
CA PRO A 103 8.46 6.42 -20.78
C PRO A 103 7.78 7.80 -20.61
N PHE A 104 8.15 8.51 -19.54
CA PHE A 104 7.47 9.73 -19.09
C PHE A 104 7.49 10.92 -20.06
N ASP A 105 8.47 10.92 -20.97
CA ASP A 105 8.75 11.95 -21.97
C ASP A 105 8.10 11.67 -23.33
N THR A 106 7.16 10.72 -23.39
CA THR A 106 6.45 10.34 -24.61
C THR A 106 5.01 10.86 -24.65
N TYR A 107 4.47 11.04 -25.86
CA TYR A 107 3.07 11.45 -26.04
C TYR A 107 2.08 10.41 -25.48
N GLN A 108 2.46 9.12 -25.45
CA GLN A 108 1.66 8.06 -24.83
C GLN A 108 1.45 8.34 -23.35
N HIS A 109 2.49 8.78 -22.64
CA HIS A 109 2.37 9.13 -21.24
C HIS A 109 1.53 10.39 -21.03
N ASP A 110 1.60 11.37 -21.93
CA ASP A 110 0.73 12.54 -21.89
C ASP A 110 -0.75 12.14 -22.03
N ARG A 111 -1.05 11.18 -22.90
CA ARG A 111 -2.42 10.66 -23.09
C ARG A 111 -3.01 10.02 -21.84
N LEU A 112 -2.21 9.37 -21.01
CA LEU A 112 -2.69 8.81 -19.73
C LEU A 112 -3.22 9.92 -18.82
N ALA A 113 -2.47 11.03 -18.72
CA ALA A 113 -2.93 12.20 -17.96
C ALA A 113 -4.15 12.85 -18.62
N GLU A 114 -4.11 13.06 -19.94
CA GLU A 114 -5.20 13.69 -20.69
C GLU A 114 -6.52 12.89 -20.62
N LEU A 115 -6.45 11.56 -20.52
CA LEU A 115 -7.60 10.69 -20.29
C LEU A 115 -8.27 11.02 -18.94
N LEU A 116 -7.52 10.97 -17.84
CA LEU A 116 -8.04 11.22 -16.50
C LEU A 116 -8.56 12.66 -16.35
N ILE A 117 -7.84 13.63 -16.92
CA ILE A 117 -8.27 15.04 -16.99
C ILE A 117 -9.56 15.18 -17.81
N GLY A 118 -9.64 14.48 -18.95
CA GLY A 118 -10.82 14.45 -19.81
C GLY A 118 -12.05 13.88 -19.11
N ILE A 119 -11.87 12.82 -18.30
CA ILE A 119 -12.94 12.22 -17.49
C ILE A 119 -13.48 13.21 -16.46
N LYS A 120 -12.63 14.00 -15.79
CA LYS A 120 -13.10 15.06 -14.87
C LYS A 120 -13.86 16.16 -15.62
N LYS A 121 -13.33 16.61 -16.77
CA LYS A 121 -13.91 17.73 -17.55
C LYS A 121 -15.26 17.40 -18.18
N GLY A 122 -15.50 16.15 -18.56
CA GLY A 122 -16.75 15.71 -19.17
C GLY A 122 -17.79 15.16 -18.18
N ALA A 123 -17.47 15.11 -16.88
CA ALA A 123 -18.39 14.62 -15.88
C ALA A 123 -19.61 15.53 -15.72
N ALA A 124 -20.75 14.95 -15.35
CA ALA A 124 -21.96 15.70 -15.02
C ALA A 124 -21.82 16.36 -13.64
N ASP A 125 -22.54 17.48 -13.46
CA ASP A 125 -22.58 18.21 -12.18
C ASP A 125 -23.37 17.45 -11.11
N GLU A 126 -24.44 16.75 -11.51
CA GLU A 126 -25.36 16.03 -10.61
C GLU A 126 -25.77 14.68 -11.20
N TYR A 127 -26.06 13.71 -10.32
CA TYR A 127 -26.50 12.38 -10.70
C TYR A 127 -27.99 12.36 -11.05
N ASP A 128 -28.35 11.72 -12.17
CA ASP A 128 -29.73 11.57 -12.63
C ASP A 128 -30.12 10.08 -12.61
N THR A 129 -31.21 9.76 -11.90
CA THR A 129 -31.73 8.39 -11.79
C THR A 129 -32.41 7.88 -13.05
N GLU A 130 -32.86 8.76 -13.95
CA GLU A 130 -33.53 8.40 -15.21
C GLU A 130 -32.55 8.31 -16.40
N ASP A 131 -31.42 9.02 -16.31
CA ASP A 131 -30.33 9.03 -17.32
C ASP A 131 -28.96 9.04 -16.60
N PRO A 132 -28.49 7.89 -16.10
CA PRO A 132 -27.32 7.80 -15.22
C PRO A 132 -26.05 8.24 -15.95
N LYS A 133 -25.64 9.49 -15.68
CA LYS A 133 -24.39 10.07 -16.16
C LYS A 133 -23.32 9.98 -15.08
N PHE A 134 -22.08 9.83 -15.54
CA PHE A 134 -20.93 9.82 -14.65
C PHE A 134 -20.78 11.19 -13.97
N VAL A 135 -20.79 11.20 -12.63
CA VAL A 135 -20.45 12.35 -11.80
C VAL A 135 -19.07 12.13 -11.21
N TYR A 136 -18.24 13.18 -11.17
CA TYR A 136 -16.86 13.06 -10.73
C TYR A 136 -16.75 13.02 -9.20
N TYR A 137 -16.34 11.88 -8.66
CA TYR A 137 -15.98 11.73 -7.25
C TYR A 137 -14.48 11.48 -7.12
N GLY A 138 -13.74 12.50 -6.69
CA GLY A 138 -12.27 12.51 -6.72
C GLY A 138 -11.59 11.44 -5.86
N TRP A 139 -12.31 10.79 -4.94
CA TRP A 139 -11.74 9.76 -4.05
C TRP A 139 -11.18 8.56 -4.82
N GLY A 140 -11.80 8.16 -5.93
CA GLY A 140 -11.36 7.00 -6.71
C GLY A 140 -9.97 7.21 -7.33
N LEU A 141 -9.72 8.41 -7.86
CA LEU A 141 -8.40 8.81 -8.36
C LEU A 141 -7.40 9.03 -7.22
N TYR A 142 -7.84 9.64 -6.11
CA TYR A 142 -6.99 9.90 -4.95
C TYR A 142 -6.40 8.63 -4.36
N ASN A 143 -7.23 7.60 -4.13
CA ASN A 143 -6.76 6.33 -3.59
C ASN A 143 -5.64 5.76 -4.45
N GLU A 144 -5.89 5.68 -5.76
CA GLU A 144 -4.94 5.08 -6.67
C GLU A 144 -3.64 5.87 -6.71
N ALA A 145 -3.73 7.19 -6.79
CA ALA A 145 -2.57 8.07 -6.73
C ALA A 145 -1.76 7.89 -5.44
N ARG A 146 -2.43 7.70 -4.29
CA ARG A 146 -1.80 7.46 -2.99
C ARG A 146 -1.12 6.09 -2.94
N GLU A 147 -1.82 5.03 -3.36
CA GLU A 147 -1.27 3.68 -3.37
C GLU A 147 -0.03 3.59 -4.26
N LYS A 148 -0.08 4.17 -5.46
CA LYS A 148 1.04 4.17 -6.39
C LYS A 148 2.18 5.08 -5.94
N TRP A 149 1.88 6.23 -5.32
CA TRP A 149 2.90 7.06 -4.68
C TRP A 149 3.63 6.26 -3.59
N ASN A 150 2.92 5.60 -2.67
CA ASN A 150 3.50 4.78 -1.60
C ASN A 150 4.30 3.57 -2.10
N ALA A 151 3.83 2.91 -3.16
CA ALA A 151 4.39 1.64 -3.62
C ALA A 151 5.60 1.79 -4.54
N CYS A 152 5.75 2.93 -5.21
CA CYS A 152 6.72 3.08 -6.31
C CYS A 152 7.97 3.88 -5.95
N HIS A 153 8.20 4.27 -4.69
CA HIS A 153 9.43 4.96 -4.30
C HIS A 153 10.66 4.11 -4.59
N VAL A 154 11.65 4.77 -5.16
CA VAL A 154 12.91 4.17 -5.55
C VAL A 154 14.04 4.88 -4.81
N ASP A 155 14.79 4.13 -4.01
CA ASP A 155 15.92 4.64 -3.26
C ASP A 155 17.19 3.77 -3.45
N PHE A 156 18.25 4.09 -2.70
CA PHE A 156 19.48 3.29 -2.69
C PHE A 156 19.26 1.82 -2.27
N TYR A 157 18.31 1.53 -1.39
CA TYR A 157 18.00 0.16 -0.98
C TYR A 157 17.25 -0.61 -2.06
N THR A 158 16.35 0.05 -2.80
CA THR A 158 15.69 -0.50 -3.99
C THR A 158 16.74 -0.94 -5.01
N GLN A 159 17.73 -0.09 -5.30
CA GLN A 159 18.86 -0.45 -6.17
C GLN A 159 19.61 -1.70 -5.68
N LYS A 160 19.79 -1.87 -4.37
CA LYS A 160 20.49 -3.05 -3.80
C LYS A 160 19.68 -4.33 -3.84
N ARG A 161 18.35 -4.24 -3.91
CA ARG A 161 17.41 -5.37 -3.84
C ARG A 161 16.81 -5.73 -5.19
N ALA A 162 16.84 -4.81 -6.15
CA ALA A 162 16.27 -5.01 -7.47
C ALA A 162 16.96 -6.16 -8.21
N THR A 163 16.15 -7.11 -8.69
CA THR A 163 16.57 -8.18 -9.59
C THR A 163 16.36 -7.82 -11.06
N GLU A 164 15.57 -6.78 -11.32
CA GLU A 164 15.27 -6.26 -12.64
C GLU A 164 16.30 -5.22 -13.10
N PRO A 165 16.43 -4.96 -14.41
CA PRO A 165 17.33 -3.92 -14.93
C PRO A 165 17.00 -2.53 -14.37
N ASP A 166 18.02 -1.70 -14.15
CA ASP A 166 17.89 -0.32 -13.65
C ASP A 166 16.77 0.47 -14.34
N SER A 167 16.72 0.41 -15.67
CA SER A 167 15.71 1.09 -16.48
C SER A 167 14.27 0.69 -16.17
N VAL A 168 14.03 -0.48 -15.58
CA VAL A 168 12.69 -1.00 -15.25
C VAL A 168 12.17 -0.36 -13.97
N TRP A 169 12.87 -0.55 -12.85
CA TRP A 169 12.42 -0.04 -11.56
C TRP A 169 12.55 1.47 -11.44
N THR A 170 13.61 2.10 -11.99
CA THR A 170 13.68 3.57 -12.03
C THR A 170 12.60 4.16 -12.92
N GLY A 171 12.33 3.52 -14.07
CA GLY A 171 11.34 3.96 -15.04
C GLY A 171 9.94 4.02 -14.44
N SER A 172 9.60 3.04 -13.61
CA SER A 172 8.34 2.99 -12.86
C SER A 172 8.13 4.25 -12.01
N TRP A 173 9.07 4.54 -11.11
CA TRP A 173 8.99 5.72 -10.24
C TRP A 173 8.90 7.02 -11.01
N ILE A 174 9.78 7.21 -12.01
CA ILE A 174 9.85 8.44 -12.79
C ILE A 174 8.54 8.67 -13.56
N GLY A 175 7.94 7.61 -14.11
CA GLY A 175 6.66 7.65 -14.80
C GLY A 175 5.51 8.03 -13.86
N ILE A 176 5.39 7.36 -12.72
CA ILE A 176 4.37 7.65 -11.71
C ILE A 176 4.49 9.10 -11.21
N ALA A 177 5.69 9.55 -10.86
CA ALA A 177 5.95 10.92 -10.42
C ALA A 177 5.56 11.95 -11.50
N ALA A 178 5.88 11.68 -12.77
CA ALA A 178 5.47 12.54 -13.87
C ALA A 178 3.95 12.56 -14.06
N LEU A 179 3.25 11.44 -13.90
CA LEU A 179 1.79 11.39 -13.97
C LEU A 179 1.16 12.19 -12.83
N LEU A 180 1.61 12.00 -11.60
CA LEU A 180 1.16 12.77 -10.43
C LEU A 180 1.33 14.28 -10.67
N ALA A 181 2.49 14.71 -11.20
CA ALA A 181 2.74 16.11 -11.53
C ALA A 181 1.77 16.64 -12.59
N LYS A 182 1.50 15.87 -13.66
CA LYS A 182 0.57 16.24 -14.72
C LYS A 182 -0.86 16.38 -14.20
N LEU A 183 -1.29 15.47 -13.33
CA LEU A 183 -2.61 15.51 -12.69
C LEU A 183 -2.74 16.71 -11.75
N PHE A 184 -1.75 16.93 -10.87
CA PHE A 184 -1.71 18.08 -9.96
C PHE A 184 -1.76 19.40 -10.71
N LYS A 185 -0.94 19.56 -11.76
CA LYS A 185 -0.97 20.74 -12.64
C LYS A 185 -2.36 21.00 -13.24
N ALA A 186 -3.12 19.95 -13.54
CA ALA A 186 -4.44 20.06 -14.12
C ALA A 186 -5.56 20.29 -13.09
N GLY A 187 -5.21 20.51 -11.82
CA GLY A 187 -6.17 20.69 -10.72
C GLY A 187 -6.85 19.39 -10.30
N LEU A 188 -6.22 18.25 -10.55
CA LEU A 188 -6.61 16.95 -9.99
C LEU A 188 -5.64 16.70 -8.82
N LEU A 189 -6.13 16.31 -7.64
CA LEU A 189 -5.30 16.03 -6.44
C LEU A 189 -4.72 17.27 -5.71
N GLU A 190 -5.37 18.44 -5.83
CA GLU A 190 -4.88 19.72 -5.27
C GLU A 190 -4.62 19.69 -3.75
N GLU A 191 -5.42 18.94 -2.98
CA GLU A 191 -5.32 18.88 -1.52
C GLU A 191 -4.14 18.01 -1.03
N ASN A 192 -3.72 17.01 -1.82
CA ASN A 192 -2.86 15.92 -1.32
C ASN A 192 -1.46 15.92 -1.95
N CYS A 193 -1.34 16.19 -3.26
CA CYS A 193 -0.05 16.17 -3.95
C CYS A 193 0.99 17.15 -3.38
N PRO A 194 0.66 18.38 -2.93
CA PRO A 194 1.66 19.27 -2.32
C PRO A 194 2.37 18.64 -1.13
N HIS A 195 1.64 17.88 -0.31
CA HIS A 195 2.20 17.16 0.83
C HIS A 195 3.13 16.03 0.38
N TRP A 196 2.69 15.19 -0.57
CA TRP A 196 3.49 14.09 -1.11
C TRP A 196 4.80 14.58 -1.73
N PHE A 197 4.74 15.64 -2.54
CA PHE A 197 5.93 16.21 -3.15
C PHE A 197 6.86 16.78 -2.09
N ALA A 198 6.33 17.47 -1.07
CA ALA A 198 7.14 17.98 0.03
C ALA A 198 7.86 16.86 0.79
N LYS A 199 7.18 15.73 1.01
CA LYS A 199 7.74 14.53 1.65
C LYS A 199 8.88 13.94 0.80
N ASP A 200 8.65 13.76 -0.50
CA ASP A 200 9.68 13.25 -1.43
C ASP A 200 10.93 14.17 -1.44
N PHE A 201 10.74 15.49 -1.44
CA PHE A 201 11.84 16.46 -1.36
C PHE A 201 12.64 16.35 -0.05
N GLU A 202 11.96 16.14 1.08
CA GLU A 202 12.62 15.97 2.38
C GLU A 202 13.38 14.64 2.47
N ASP A 203 12.79 13.56 1.95
CA ASP A 203 13.41 12.24 1.98
C ASP A 203 14.64 12.13 1.09
N ALA A 204 14.61 12.71 -0.12
CA ALA A 204 15.75 12.68 -1.03
C ALA A 204 16.95 13.52 -0.54
N PHE A 205 16.69 14.60 0.21
CA PHE A 205 17.72 15.55 0.64
C PHE A 205 18.05 15.47 2.14
N LYS A 206 17.55 14.48 2.88
CA LYS A 206 17.90 14.31 4.29
C LYS A 206 19.39 14.02 4.47
N PRO A 207 20.05 14.55 5.51
CA PRO A 207 21.50 14.36 5.73
C PRO A 207 21.96 12.90 5.85
N THR A 208 21.03 11.99 6.17
CA THR A 208 21.25 10.56 6.34
C THR A 208 20.81 9.73 5.13
N ALA A 209 20.43 10.36 4.01
CA ALA A 209 20.05 9.66 2.79
C ALA A 209 21.21 8.74 2.34
N PRO A 210 20.98 7.43 2.20
CA PRO A 210 22.01 6.50 1.75
C PRO A 210 22.24 6.61 0.24
N GLY A 211 23.49 6.45 -0.19
CA GLY A 211 23.90 6.52 -1.59
C GLY A 211 24.55 7.85 -1.99
N ASP A 212 25.16 7.87 -3.17
CA ASP A 212 25.84 9.05 -3.73
C ASP A 212 25.22 9.42 -5.09
N VAL A 213 24.50 10.54 -5.14
CA VAL A 213 23.82 11.05 -6.34
C VAL A 213 24.76 11.26 -7.53
N THR A 214 26.07 11.39 -7.31
CA THR A 214 27.04 11.56 -8.41
C THR A 214 27.30 10.28 -9.19
N ILE A 215 27.00 9.11 -8.62
CA ILE A 215 27.34 7.80 -9.20
C ILE A 215 26.22 6.75 -9.12
N ASP A 216 25.33 6.82 -8.12
CA ASP A 216 24.31 5.82 -7.87
C ASP A 216 23.02 6.16 -8.63
N ILE A 217 22.54 5.19 -9.43
CA ILE A 217 21.37 5.36 -10.29
C ILE A 217 20.06 5.53 -9.50
N GLY A 218 19.94 4.91 -8.32
CA GLY A 218 18.77 5.05 -7.45
C GLY A 218 18.55 6.51 -6.99
N PRO A 219 19.50 7.10 -6.26
CA PRO A 219 19.46 8.53 -5.90
C PRO A 219 19.31 9.47 -7.09
N GLN A 220 19.88 9.14 -8.26
CA GLN A 220 19.67 9.94 -9.48
C GLN A 220 18.22 9.90 -9.97
N ALA A 221 17.58 8.73 -9.94
CA ALA A 221 16.17 8.58 -10.30
C ALA A 221 15.23 9.27 -9.30
N GLU A 222 15.54 9.20 -8.01
CA GLU A 222 14.82 9.90 -6.94
C GLU A 222 14.83 11.41 -7.18
N VAL A 223 16.01 12.00 -7.44
CA VAL A 223 16.11 13.43 -7.74
C VAL A 223 15.44 13.80 -9.06
N LEU A 224 15.49 12.93 -10.08
CA LEU A 224 14.80 13.20 -11.35
C LEU A 224 13.28 13.30 -11.17
N ALA A 225 12.68 12.50 -10.29
CA ALA A 225 11.26 12.62 -9.95
C ALA A 225 10.93 14.00 -9.37
N LEU A 226 11.76 14.50 -8.45
CA LEU A 226 11.63 15.85 -7.87
C LEU A 226 11.77 16.95 -8.92
N VAL A 227 12.74 16.80 -9.82
CA VAL A 227 12.94 17.68 -10.98
C VAL A 227 11.68 17.71 -11.85
N ASN A 228 11.06 16.56 -12.11
CA ASN A 228 9.83 16.47 -12.88
C ASN A 228 8.65 17.18 -12.18
N TYR A 229 8.53 17.11 -10.84
CA TYR A 229 7.51 17.89 -10.11
C TYR A 229 7.62 19.39 -10.40
N ILE A 230 8.84 19.93 -10.37
CA ILE A 230 9.09 21.35 -10.64
C ILE A 230 8.88 21.69 -12.13
N LEU A 231 9.44 20.89 -13.03
CA LEU A 231 9.37 21.20 -14.47
C LEU A 231 7.94 21.09 -14.99
N ILE A 232 7.16 20.12 -14.52
CA ILE A 232 5.78 19.89 -14.96
C ILE A 232 4.81 20.80 -14.22
N ALA A 233 4.86 20.78 -12.88
CA ALA A 233 3.83 21.36 -12.01
C ALA A 233 4.31 22.54 -11.15
N GLY A 234 5.51 23.07 -11.42
CA GLY A 234 6.12 24.12 -10.62
C GLY A 234 5.27 25.38 -10.43
N GLU A 235 4.47 25.77 -11.43
CA GLU A 235 3.56 26.92 -11.32
C GLU A 235 2.54 26.71 -10.19
N ALA A 236 1.82 25.59 -10.22
CA ALA A 236 0.84 25.23 -9.18
C ALA A 236 1.52 25.05 -7.80
N LEU A 237 2.73 24.49 -7.75
CA LEU A 237 3.48 24.37 -6.50
C LEU A 237 3.93 25.72 -5.95
N ALA A 238 4.34 26.65 -6.81
CA ALA A 238 4.75 27.99 -6.40
C ALA A 238 3.57 28.80 -5.84
N GLU A 239 2.37 28.64 -6.41
CA GLU A 239 1.14 29.22 -5.84
C GLU A 239 0.90 28.72 -4.42
N GLN A 240 0.98 27.40 -4.19
CA GLN A 240 0.86 26.80 -2.85
C GLN A 240 1.97 27.27 -1.90
N ALA A 241 3.19 27.48 -2.39
CA ALA A 241 4.31 27.97 -1.58
C ALA A 241 4.12 29.43 -1.13
N LYS A 242 3.44 30.25 -1.95
CA LYS A 242 3.14 31.67 -1.69
C LYS A 242 1.96 31.84 -0.76
N GLU A 243 0.97 30.96 -0.87
CA GLU A 243 -0.23 30.94 -0.02
C GLU A 243 -0.34 29.60 0.74
N PRO A 244 0.56 29.35 1.71
CA PRO A 244 0.60 28.08 2.41
C PRO A 244 -0.72 27.78 3.11
N GLN A 245 -1.33 26.65 2.76
CA GLN A 245 -2.46 26.10 3.52
C GLN A 245 -1.99 25.49 4.85
N ARG A 246 -2.93 25.36 5.81
CA ARG A 246 -2.67 24.85 7.17
C ARG A 246 -2.42 23.33 7.17
N TRP A 247 -1.26 22.88 6.69
CA TRP A 247 -0.79 21.50 6.81
C TRP A 247 0.53 21.43 7.59
N ARG A 248 0.86 20.29 8.22
CA ARG A 248 2.09 20.13 9.04
C ARG A 248 3.38 20.32 8.23
N LEU A 249 3.39 19.88 6.98
CA LEU A 249 4.50 20.08 6.03
C LEU A 249 4.24 21.33 5.18
N VAL A 250 4.36 22.51 5.82
CA VAL A 250 4.12 23.78 5.14
C VAL A 250 5.17 24.00 4.04
N LEU A 251 4.74 23.91 2.78
CA LEU A 251 5.50 24.45 1.65
C LEU A 251 5.53 25.98 1.79
N ASN A 252 6.70 26.56 1.99
CA ASN A 252 6.89 28.00 2.18
C ASN A 252 8.16 28.49 1.51
N ALA A 253 8.37 29.80 1.51
CA ALA A 253 9.56 30.44 0.93
C ALA A 253 10.90 29.80 1.39
N ASN A 254 11.02 29.43 2.68
CA ASN A 254 12.25 28.83 3.20
C ASN A 254 12.50 27.44 2.64
N LYS A 255 11.47 26.57 2.60
CA LYS A 255 11.59 25.25 1.98
C LYS A 255 11.85 25.35 0.47
N TRP A 256 11.14 26.25 -0.20
CA TRP A 256 11.32 26.53 -1.63
C TRP A 256 12.77 26.93 -1.95
N LYS A 257 13.33 27.86 -1.18
CA LYS A 257 14.73 28.30 -1.31
C LYS A 257 15.72 27.16 -1.02
N LEU A 258 15.46 26.37 0.02
CA LEU A 258 16.30 25.22 0.39
C LEU A 258 16.34 24.16 -0.72
N TRP A 259 15.19 23.76 -1.24
CA TRP A 259 15.09 22.74 -2.28
C TRP A 259 15.68 23.22 -3.60
N ALA A 260 15.46 24.49 -3.97
CA ALA A 260 16.14 25.09 -5.12
C ALA A 260 17.67 25.01 -4.96
N SER A 261 18.20 25.35 -3.77
CA SER A 261 19.64 25.21 -3.50
C SER A 261 20.12 23.77 -3.64
N LYS A 262 19.32 22.78 -3.21
CA LYS A 262 19.66 21.36 -3.33
C LYS A 262 19.69 20.87 -4.78
N LEU A 263 18.74 21.29 -5.60
CA LEU A 263 18.74 20.99 -7.04
C LEU A 263 19.95 21.63 -7.74
N ARG A 264 20.32 22.85 -7.36
CA ARG A 264 21.56 23.48 -7.84
C ARG A 264 22.81 22.70 -7.42
N GLU A 265 22.89 22.27 -6.17
CA GLU A 265 24.00 21.42 -5.69
C GLU A 265 24.13 20.16 -6.55
N VAL A 266 23.01 19.48 -6.85
CA VAL A 266 22.99 18.31 -7.75
C VAL A 266 23.51 18.67 -9.15
N ALA A 267 23.03 19.76 -9.75
CA ALA A 267 23.47 20.21 -11.06
C ALA A 267 24.99 20.53 -11.11
N ASP A 268 25.55 21.02 -10.01
CA ASP A 268 26.99 21.34 -9.91
C ASP A 268 27.85 20.07 -9.81
N VAL A 269 27.40 19.02 -9.10
CA VAL A 269 28.21 17.83 -8.79
C VAL A 269 28.04 16.66 -9.74
N VAL A 270 26.87 16.52 -10.39
CA VAL A 270 26.58 15.39 -11.29
C VAL A 270 27.30 15.54 -12.63
N ASP A 271 27.78 14.42 -13.18
CA ASP A 271 28.45 14.37 -14.49
C ASP A 271 27.49 14.75 -15.63
N LYS A 272 28.00 15.40 -16.66
CA LYS A 272 27.23 15.80 -17.85
C LYS A 272 26.62 14.63 -18.64
N ASN A 273 27.11 13.41 -18.43
CA ASN A 273 26.57 12.20 -19.07
C ASN A 273 25.73 11.37 -18.10
N ALA A 274 25.31 11.95 -16.97
CA ALA A 274 24.39 11.27 -16.08
C ALA A 274 23.07 10.95 -16.81
N PRO A 275 22.44 9.81 -16.49
CA PRO A 275 21.18 9.39 -17.09
C PRO A 275 20.11 10.49 -17.08
N TRP A 276 19.25 10.46 -18.11
CA TRP A 276 18.12 11.37 -18.31
C TRP A 276 18.47 12.87 -18.39
N ASP A 277 19.73 13.19 -18.70
CA ASP A 277 20.23 14.57 -18.73
C ASP A 277 20.01 15.27 -17.36
N LEU A 278 20.19 14.51 -16.26
CA LEU A 278 19.87 14.95 -14.90
C LEU A 278 20.53 16.28 -14.54
N LYS A 279 21.77 16.50 -14.98
CA LYS A 279 22.51 17.74 -14.72
C LYS A 279 21.79 18.96 -15.30
N GLU A 280 21.46 18.90 -16.59
CA GLU A 280 20.78 19.97 -17.31
C GLU A 280 19.37 20.20 -16.76
N ARG A 281 18.62 19.12 -16.49
CA ARG A 281 17.25 19.23 -15.97
C ARG A 281 17.20 19.74 -14.52
N ALA A 282 18.16 19.36 -13.67
CA ALA A 282 18.26 19.88 -12.30
C ALA A 282 18.56 21.39 -12.31
N GLN A 283 19.42 21.85 -13.22
CA GLN A 283 19.69 23.27 -13.43
C GLN A 283 18.42 24.00 -13.92
N GLU A 284 17.72 23.45 -14.91
CA GLU A 284 16.47 24.02 -15.42
C GLU A 284 15.39 24.11 -14.32
N ALA A 285 15.26 23.09 -13.48
CA ALA A 285 14.35 23.09 -12.35
C ALA A 285 14.73 24.16 -11.31
N TYR A 286 16.02 24.31 -10.99
CA TYR A 286 16.49 25.39 -10.13
C TYR A 286 16.13 26.76 -10.71
N ASP A 287 16.44 27.02 -11.97
CA ASP A 287 16.17 28.30 -12.63
C ASP A 287 14.67 28.61 -12.63
N LYS A 288 13.84 27.59 -12.90
CA LYS A 288 12.38 27.69 -12.83
C LYS A 288 11.87 27.99 -11.42
N MET A 289 12.44 27.38 -10.37
CA MET A 289 12.06 27.69 -8.99
C MET A 289 12.37 29.16 -8.62
N VAL A 290 13.51 29.67 -9.07
CA VAL A 290 13.90 31.08 -8.87
C VAL A 290 12.97 32.01 -9.64
N GLU A 291 12.61 31.67 -10.89
CA GLU A 291 11.69 32.45 -11.72
C GLU A 291 10.28 32.51 -11.11
N LEU A 292 9.77 31.39 -10.58
CA LEU A 292 8.39 31.29 -10.10
C LEU A 292 8.14 31.94 -8.75
N TYR A 293 9.16 32.02 -7.87
CA TYR A 293 9.05 32.65 -6.57
C TYR A 293 10.30 33.48 -6.22
N PRO A 294 10.58 34.57 -6.97
CA PRO A 294 11.81 35.34 -6.82
C PRO A 294 11.92 35.98 -5.43
N GLU A 295 10.81 36.37 -4.82
CA GLU A 295 10.77 37.00 -3.49
C GLU A 295 11.32 36.06 -2.40
N ALA A 296 11.24 34.74 -2.57
CA ALA A 296 11.84 33.78 -1.64
C ALA A 296 13.39 33.82 -1.65
N PHE A 297 14.00 34.40 -2.69
CA PHE A 297 15.44 34.49 -2.88
C PHE A 297 16.00 35.89 -2.65
N GLU A 298 15.15 36.89 -2.45
CA GLU A 298 15.57 38.22 -2.01
C GLU A 298 16.05 38.12 -0.55
N ASP A 299 17.28 38.56 -0.27
CA ASP A 299 17.77 38.62 1.11
C ASP A 299 16.88 39.60 1.92
N GLU A 300 16.55 39.26 3.17
CA GLU A 300 15.88 40.15 4.13
C GLU A 300 16.72 41.42 4.38
N GLN A 301 16.71 42.35 3.44
CA GLN A 301 17.22 43.71 3.61
C GLN A 301 16.07 44.64 4.00
N GLN A 302 15.33 44.33 5.07
CA GLN A 302 14.45 45.32 5.72
C GLN A 302 13.88 44.83 7.07
N ASP A 303 14.73 44.72 8.10
CA ASP A 303 14.34 45.16 9.45
C ASP A 303 15.57 45.54 10.31
N MET A 304 16.24 46.63 9.93
CA MET A 304 17.21 47.32 10.80
C MET A 304 16.86 48.81 10.80
N GLY A 305 15.75 49.10 11.47
CA GLY A 305 15.23 50.43 11.73
C GLY A 305 15.25 50.85 13.19
N ASP A 306 16.20 50.40 14.02
CA ASP A 306 16.67 51.19 15.19
C ASP A 306 18.07 50.72 15.68
N PRO A 307 19.02 51.63 15.99
CA PRO A 307 20.43 51.26 16.13
C PRO A 307 20.87 51.13 17.59
N VAL A 308 21.19 49.91 18.06
CA VAL A 308 22.20 49.71 19.12
C VAL A 308 23.04 48.45 18.86
N ALA A 309 24.23 48.71 18.32
CA ALA A 309 25.52 48.04 18.58
C ALA A 309 25.74 46.52 18.30
N GLN A 310 26.54 46.29 17.25
CA GLN A 310 27.81 45.50 17.23
C GLN A 310 27.68 43.98 17.51
N HIS A 311 28.06 43.06 16.61
CA HIS A 311 29.32 42.96 15.87
C HIS A 311 29.19 42.11 14.60
N SER A 312 30.00 42.49 13.62
CA SER A 312 30.39 41.75 12.41
C SER A 312 30.81 40.31 12.65
N VAL A 313 30.37 39.37 11.80
CA VAL A 313 31.25 38.28 11.33
C VAL A 313 30.97 37.98 9.84
N SER A 314 32.06 38.11 9.09
CA SER A 314 32.24 37.78 7.67
C SER A 314 32.17 36.27 7.43
N LEU A 315 31.51 35.85 6.36
CA LEU A 315 31.74 34.55 5.74
C LEU A 315 33.20 34.48 5.24
N SER A 316 33.97 33.52 5.75
CA SER A 316 35.15 33.00 5.05
C SER A 316 35.47 31.59 5.55
N PHE A 317 35.40 30.63 4.63
CA PHE A 317 35.90 29.26 4.75
C PHE A 317 37.37 29.22 5.17
N ILE A 318 37.72 28.37 6.15
CA ILE A 318 39.03 27.70 6.23
C ILE A 318 38.84 26.24 6.69
N LEU A 319 39.49 25.35 5.93
CA LEU A 319 39.59 23.90 6.09
C LEU A 319 40.30 23.43 7.38
N HIS A 320 39.73 22.37 7.99
CA HIS A 320 40.39 21.20 8.65
C HIS A 320 41.20 21.40 9.97
N PRO A 321 41.49 20.32 10.73
CA PRO A 321 40.62 19.43 11.52
C PRO A 321 41.07 19.40 13.02
N ILE A 322 40.38 18.69 13.92
CA ILE A 322 40.90 17.93 15.11
C ILE A 322 39.77 17.64 16.12
N PHE A 323 39.51 16.33 16.26
CA PHE A 323 39.15 15.55 17.46
C PHE A 323 38.23 16.13 18.55
N LEU A 324 37.11 15.42 18.74
CA LEU A 324 36.84 14.55 19.90
C LEU A 324 37.33 15.09 21.27
N ILE A 325 36.39 15.51 22.14
CA ILE A 325 36.34 15.20 23.59
C ILE A 325 35.09 15.86 24.24
N LEU A 326 34.20 14.97 24.71
CA LEU A 326 33.33 15.01 25.91
C LEU A 326 32.20 16.05 26.06
N ASN A 327 30.96 15.54 25.97
CA ASN A 327 30.06 15.19 27.10
C ASN A 327 28.74 14.67 26.49
N ILE A 328 28.29 13.40 26.50
CA ILE A 328 28.48 12.21 27.34
C ILE A 328 28.64 12.56 28.82
N SER A 329 27.58 13.08 29.45
CA SER A 329 27.39 13.09 30.91
C SER A 329 25.93 13.35 31.32
N THR A 330 24.96 12.69 30.68
CA THR A 330 23.62 12.48 31.30
C THR A 330 22.94 11.18 30.88
N ILE A 331 23.73 10.16 30.53
CA ILE A 331 23.30 8.76 30.50
C ILE A 331 24.35 8.02 31.33
N MET A 332 23.91 7.32 32.38
CA MET A 332 24.67 6.66 33.45
C MET A 332 24.72 7.45 34.77
N ASP A 333 23.66 7.29 35.56
CA ASP A 333 23.77 6.79 36.93
C ASP A 333 22.41 6.23 37.33
N TYR A 334 22.23 4.92 37.14
CA TYR A 334 21.40 4.04 37.98
C TYR A 334 21.58 2.60 37.47
N GLN A 335 22.77 2.05 37.69
CA GLN A 335 22.95 0.62 37.90
C GLN A 335 23.57 0.46 39.28
N ASP A 336 22.73 0.15 40.26
CA ASP A 336 22.99 -0.85 41.31
C ASP A 336 21.75 -0.99 42.19
N HIS A 337 20.81 -1.77 41.69
CA HIS A 337 20.18 -2.85 42.44
C HIS A 337 19.63 -3.86 41.43
N GLU A 338 20.36 -4.95 41.25
CA GLU A 338 19.91 -6.15 40.55
C GLU A 338 18.57 -6.64 41.11
N GLN A 339 17.50 -6.32 40.40
CA GLN A 339 16.38 -7.24 40.17
C GLN A 339 16.10 -7.20 38.67
N SER A 340 16.31 -8.34 38.00
CA SER A 340 16.13 -8.55 36.56
C SER A 340 14.83 -7.92 36.03
N SER A 341 14.94 -6.82 35.29
CA SER A 341 13.83 -6.34 34.46
C SER A 341 13.85 -7.16 33.16
N PRO A 342 12.75 -7.82 32.76
CA PRO A 342 12.70 -8.58 31.52
C PRO A 342 12.89 -7.63 30.32
N GLU A 343 13.62 -8.08 29.29
CA GLU A 343 13.71 -7.38 28.00
C GLU A 343 12.30 -7.00 27.51
N ARG A 344 12.14 -5.76 27.05
CA ARG A 344 10.83 -5.29 26.55
C ARG A 344 10.43 -6.13 25.32
N PRO A 345 9.16 -6.59 25.22
CA PRO A 345 8.70 -7.37 24.07
C PRO A 345 8.87 -6.65 22.72
N LYS A 346 9.16 -7.40 21.64
CA LYS A 346 9.37 -6.88 20.27
C LYS A 346 8.23 -5.94 19.80
N TRP A 347 6.98 -6.38 19.93
CA TRP A 347 5.79 -5.59 19.60
C TRP A 347 5.73 -4.25 20.34
N PHE A 348 6.19 -4.18 21.59
CA PHE A 348 6.15 -2.95 22.38
C PHE A 348 7.19 -1.94 21.89
N ALA A 349 8.36 -2.40 21.47
CA ALA A 349 9.37 -1.56 20.84
C ALA A 349 8.90 -1.05 19.46
N TYR A 350 8.31 -1.94 18.64
CA TYR A 350 7.76 -1.58 17.33
C TYR A 350 6.67 -0.51 17.45
N ILE A 351 5.64 -0.76 18.28
CA ILE A 351 4.51 0.16 18.41
C ILE A 351 4.92 1.51 18.99
N SER A 352 5.88 1.53 19.92
CA SER A 352 6.39 2.78 20.48
C SER A 352 7.16 3.59 19.44
N THR A 353 7.92 2.92 18.56
CA THR A 353 8.65 3.58 17.47
C THR A 353 7.68 4.17 16.46
N ARG A 354 6.68 3.38 16.02
CA ARG A 354 5.63 3.85 15.11
C ARG A 354 4.86 5.05 15.66
N ILE A 355 4.53 5.06 16.94
CA ILE A 355 3.85 6.22 17.56
C ILE A 355 4.71 7.49 17.47
N GLU A 356 6.03 7.41 17.61
CA GLU A 356 6.89 8.58 17.46
C GLU A 356 7.07 8.98 15.99
N GLU A 357 7.21 8.03 15.07
CA GLU A 357 7.27 8.29 13.62
C GLU A 357 5.97 8.96 13.12
N GLU A 358 4.81 8.41 13.47
CA GLU A 358 3.49 8.90 13.06
C GLU A 358 3.14 10.29 13.62
N LYS A 359 3.76 10.72 14.72
CA LYS A 359 3.56 12.09 15.22
C LYS A 359 4.13 13.12 14.26
N GLU A 360 5.09 12.75 13.42
CA GLU A 360 5.72 13.62 12.44
C GLU A 360 4.99 13.58 11.08
N GLU A 361 4.07 12.63 10.88
CA GLU A 361 3.28 12.46 9.65
C GLU A 361 2.17 13.51 9.50
N ALA A 362 1.74 13.76 8.25
CA ALA A 362 0.74 14.77 7.91
C ALA A 362 -0.70 14.33 8.19
N PHE A 363 -0.98 13.03 8.02
CA PHE A 363 -2.23 12.37 8.39
C PHE A 363 -1.92 11.34 9.47
N PRO A 364 -1.67 11.82 10.71
CA PRO A 364 -0.96 11.02 11.67
C PRO A 364 -1.87 9.94 12.25
N GLN A 365 -1.49 8.67 12.12
CA GLN A 365 -2.26 7.54 12.64
C GLN A 365 -1.81 7.13 14.06
N TYR A 366 -1.03 7.97 14.75
CA TYR A 366 -0.52 7.63 16.09
C TYR A 366 -1.65 7.30 17.06
N ASP A 367 -2.82 7.95 16.97
CA ASP A 367 -3.98 7.65 17.82
C ASP A 367 -4.45 6.19 17.67
N TYR A 368 -4.36 5.62 16.46
CA TYR A 368 -4.68 4.21 16.20
C TYR A 368 -3.60 3.27 16.74
N TYR A 369 -2.33 3.60 16.57
CA TYR A 369 -1.25 2.85 17.23
C TYR A 369 -1.37 2.92 18.76
N GLU A 370 -1.79 4.06 19.33
CA GLU A 370 -2.04 4.17 20.76
C GLU A 370 -3.22 3.30 21.21
N ILE A 371 -4.32 3.28 20.45
CA ILE A 371 -5.46 2.39 20.73
C ILE A 371 -5.01 0.93 20.75
N VAL A 372 -4.25 0.50 19.73
CA VAL A 372 -3.76 -0.89 19.64
C VAL A 372 -2.75 -1.20 20.76
N ARG A 373 -1.87 -0.26 21.11
CA ARG A 373 -0.95 -0.39 22.26
C ARG A 373 -1.73 -0.59 23.56
N ASP A 374 -2.77 0.20 23.78
CA ASP A 374 -3.57 0.16 25.01
C ASP A 374 -4.33 -1.18 25.13
N VAL A 375 -4.79 -1.75 24.00
CA VAL A 375 -5.36 -3.12 23.93
C VAL A 375 -4.36 -4.17 24.42
N LEU A 376 -3.08 -4.03 24.08
CA LEU A 376 -2.04 -5.02 24.36
C LEU A 376 -1.42 -4.90 25.75
N LEU A 377 -1.56 -3.75 26.42
CA LEU A 377 -0.95 -3.47 27.72
C LEU A 377 -1.74 -3.98 28.93
N GLN A 378 -3.03 -4.25 28.81
CA GLN A 378 -3.88 -4.58 29.95
C GLN A 378 -4.08 -6.11 30.12
N SER A 379 -3.88 -6.63 31.34
CA SER A 379 -3.78 -8.08 31.60
C SER A 379 -4.98 -8.74 32.27
N ASP A 380 -5.97 -7.99 32.75
CA ASP A 380 -6.88 -8.52 33.78
C ASP A 380 -8.35 -8.69 33.34
N ASP A 381 -8.83 -7.92 32.36
CA ASP A 381 -10.21 -8.02 31.82
C ASP A 381 -10.24 -7.75 30.31
N SER A 382 -10.02 -8.80 29.51
CA SER A 382 -9.92 -8.73 28.04
C SER A 382 -11.14 -8.08 27.39
N ASP A 383 -12.33 -8.32 27.95
CA ASP A 383 -13.60 -7.95 27.33
C ASP A 383 -13.85 -6.45 27.54
N LYS A 384 -13.57 -5.97 28.75
CA LYS A 384 -13.59 -4.55 29.06
C LYS A 384 -12.55 -3.78 28.26
N VAL A 385 -11.34 -4.30 28.14
CA VAL A 385 -10.24 -3.66 27.37
C VAL A 385 -10.63 -3.48 25.92
N VAL A 386 -11.11 -4.55 25.27
CA VAL A 386 -11.58 -4.50 23.88
C VAL A 386 -12.73 -3.50 23.74
N SER A 387 -13.69 -3.51 24.66
CA SER A 387 -14.84 -2.58 24.61
C SER A 387 -14.42 -1.12 24.72
N GLN A 388 -13.50 -0.80 25.65
CA GLN A 388 -12.96 0.55 25.81
C GLN A 388 -12.16 1.03 24.60
N ALA A 389 -11.40 0.14 23.97
CA ALA A 389 -10.66 0.45 22.74
C ALA A 389 -11.61 0.75 21.57
N ILE A 390 -12.70 -0.02 21.43
CA ILE A 390 -13.73 0.22 20.41
C ILE A 390 -14.40 1.58 20.64
N GLU A 391 -14.76 1.90 21.89
CA GLU A 391 -15.32 3.22 22.24
C GLU A 391 -14.35 4.36 21.93
N LYS A 392 -13.04 4.18 22.18
CA LYS A 392 -12.01 5.17 21.86
C LYS A 392 -11.89 5.37 20.35
N PHE A 393 -11.90 4.29 19.55
CA PHE A 393 -11.92 4.36 18.09
C PHE A 393 -13.16 5.08 17.55
N TYR A 394 -14.36 4.74 18.03
CA TYR A 394 -15.59 5.42 17.61
C TYR A 394 -15.62 6.89 18.01
N SER A 395 -15.13 7.22 19.19
CA SER A 395 -15.05 8.61 19.65
C SER A 395 -14.12 9.43 18.76
N HIS A 396 -12.99 8.85 18.32
CA HIS A 396 -12.07 9.48 17.39
C HIS A 396 -12.74 9.74 16.02
N TYR A 397 -13.39 8.73 15.44
CA TYR A 397 -14.16 8.87 14.20
C TYR A 397 -15.23 9.97 14.30
N ILE A 398 -16.03 9.97 15.38
CA ILE A 398 -17.11 10.95 15.58
C ILE A 398 -16.57 12.37 15.75
N ALA A 399 -15.43 12.55 16.44
CA ALA A 399 -14.81 13.86 16.64
C ALA A 399 -14.45 14.53 15.29
N GLY A 400 -14.19 13.73 14.26
CA GLY A 400 -13.98 14.19 12.89
C GLY A 400 -15.15 14.99 12.32
N PHE A 401 -16.39 14.80 12.79
CA PHE A 401 -17.61 15.41 12.23
C PHE A 401 -18.01 16.77 12.85
N SER A 402 -17.16 17.42 13.65
CA SER A 402 -17.50 18.71 14.27
C SER A 402 -17.40 19.94 13.33
N GLU A 403 -18.55 20.59 13.12
CA GLU A 403 -18.98 21.90 12.56
C GLU A 403 -18.18 22.70 11.48
N GLU A 404 -16.92 22.46 11.16
CA GLU A 404 -16.18 23.26 10.17
C GLU A 404 -15.29 22.37 9.27
N ASP A 405 -15.83 21.68 8.26
CA ASP A 405 -15.10 21.33 7.01
C ASP A 405 -15.94 20.50 6.02
N PHE A 406 -17.09 21.00 5.56
CA PHE A 406 -17.93 20.26 4.58
C PHE A 406 -17.56 20.51 3.11
N GLY A 407 -16.41 21.17 2.83
CA GLY A 407 -16.04 21.60 1.47
C GLY A 407 -15.33 20.57 0.58
N GLY A 408 -14.75 19.52 1.16
CA GLY A 408 -13.93 18.52 0.43
C GLY A 408 -14.00 17.09 0.99
N ARG A 409 -14.92 16.81 1.93
CA ARG A 409 -14.99 15.50 2.59
C ARG A 409 -15.48 14.40 1.64
N GLN A 410 -14.79 13.27 1.71
CA GLN A 410 -15.33 12.00 1.22
C GLN A 410 -16.66 11.69 1.93
N PRO A 411 -17.57 10.93 1.31
CA PRO A 411 -18.79 10.49 1.98
C PRO A 411 -18.47 9.92 3.38
N PRO A 412 -19.23 10.25 4.43
CA PRO A 412 -18.99 9.77 5.80
C PRO A 412 -18.75 8.26 5.88
N GLU A 413 -19.49 7.51 5.07
CA GLU A 413 -19.38 6.09 4.83
C GLU A 413 -17.98 5.65 4.36
N TYR A 414 -17.43 6.39 3.40
CA TYR A 414 -16.12 6.14 2.83
C TYR A 414 -15.00 6.52 3.81
N GLN A 415 -15.17 7.62 4.55
CA GLN A 415 -14.28 7.97 5.64
C GLN A 415 -14.27 6.86 6.71
N ALA A 416 -15.42 6.32 7.09
CA ALA A 416 -15.50 5.19 8.03
C ALA A 416 -14.73 3.96 7.52
N GLY A 417 -14.83 3.67 6.22
CA GLY A 417 -14.04 2.63 5.56
C GLY A 417 -12.53 2.87 5.65
N ASN A 418 -12.06 4.09 5.40
CA ASN A 418 -10.64 4.44 5.52
C ASN A 418 -10.13 4.31 6.96
N GLU A 419 -10.88 4.81 7.95
CA GLU A 419 -10.45 4.70 9.36
C GLU A 419 -10.40 3.23 9.79
N LEU A 420 -11.38 2.41 9.36
CA LEU A 420 -11.39 0.98 9.63
C LEU A 420 -10.24 0.26 8.94
N ASN A 421 -9.91 0.65 7.71
CA ASN A 421 -8.78 0.09 6.98
C ASN A 421 -7.47 0.43 7.68
N GLY A 422 -7.25 1.70 8.05
CA GLY A 422 -6.05 2.15 8.76
C GLY A 422 -5.81 1.38 10.06
N ILE A 423 -6.83 1.25 10.91
CA ILE A 423 -6.69 0.48 12.16
C ILE A 423 -6.53 -1.02 11.91
N ALA A 424 -7.14 -1.57 10.85
CA ALA A 424 -6.95 -2.96 10.45
C ALA A 424 -5.52 -3.23 9.96
N VAL A 425 -4.94 -2.34 9.15
CA VAL A 425 -3.53 -2.41 8.71
C VAL A 425 -2.60 -2.43 9.93
N ILE A 426 -2.80 -1.51 10.88
CA ILE A 426 -1.99 -1.47 12.11
C ILE A 426 -2.11 -2.78 12.89
N VAL A 427 -3.32 -3.35 13.02
CA VAL A 427 -3.49 -4.65 13.67
C VAL A 427 -2.73 -5.75 12.93
N PHE A 428 -2.76 -5.78 11.59
CA PHE A 428 -2.00 -6.72 10.77
C PHE A 428 -0.47 -6.52 10.82
N GLU A 429 0.02 -5.30 11.08
CA GLU A 429 1.44 -5.06 11.35
C GLU A 429 1.84 -5.61 12.72
N ILE A 430 1.04 -5.31 13.74
CA ILE A 430 1.37 -5.68 15.12
C ILE A 430 1.23 -7.17 15.38
N VAL A 431 0.30 -7.84 14.69
CA VAL A 431 0.04 -9.28 14.87
C VAL A 431 1.28 -10.13 14.56
N VAL A 432 2.18 -9.66 13.69
CA VAL A 432 3.40 -10.42 13.32
C VAL A 432 4.57 -10.17 14.27
N GLU A 433 4.50 -9.09 15.06
CA GLU A 433 5.49 -8.74 16.08
C GLU A 433 5.22 -9.47 17.42
N ILE A 434 4.09 -10.16 17.51
CA ILE A 434 3.65 -10.94 18.66
C ILE A 434 3.85 -12.44 18.34
N PRO A 435 4.45 -13.24 19.24
CA PRO A 435 4.51 -14.69 19.04
C PRO A 435 3.12 -15.28 18.79
N PHE A 436 2.99 -16.14 17.79
CA PHE A 436 1.70 -16.74 17.40
C PHE A 436 0.98 -17.45 18.57
N THR A 437 1.72 -17.97 19.55
CA THR A 437 1.16 -18.64 20.74
C THR A 437 0.74 -17.69 21.87
N ASP A 438 1.00 -16.38 21.75
CA ASP A 438 0.62 -15.39 22.77
C ASP A 438 -0.88 -15.08 22.69
N GLN A 439 -1.56 -15.03 23.83
CA GLN A 439 -2.98 -14.68 23.93
C GLN A 439 -3.34 -13.31 23.35
N LYS A 440 -2.36 -12.39 23.21
CA LYS A 440 -2.56 -11.08 22.57
C LYS A 440 -3.01 -11.17 21.11
N GLN A 441 -2.66 -12.26 20.42
CA GLN A 441 -3.18 -12.61 19.10
C GLN A 441 -4.72 -12.63 19.09
N ASP A 442 -5.32 -13.13 20.17
CA ASP A 442 -6.78 -13.18 20.32
C ASP A 442 -7.38 -11.80 20.61
N LEU A 443 -6.75 -11.00 21.47
CA LEU A 443 -7.19 -9.65 21.78
C LEU A 443 -7.30 -8.77 20.52
N LEU A 444 -6.29 -8.81 19.64
CA LEU A 444 -6.29 -8.05 18.40
C LEU A 444 -7.43 -8.47 17.45
N SER A 445 -7.65 -9.78 17.31
CA SER A 445 -8.75 -10.29 16.48
C SER A 445 -10.12 -9.91 17.03
N ARG A 446 -10.31 -10.00 18.35
CA ARG A 446 -11.56 -9.63 19.03
C ARG A 446 -11.82 -8.13 18.94
N PHE A 447 -10.75 -7.32 18.96
CA PHE A 447 -10.84 -5.88 18.77
C PHE A 447 -11.38 -5.52 17.38
N LEU A 448 -10.77 -6.02 16.30
CA LEU A 448 -11.29 -5.77 14.94
C LEU A 448 -12.70 -6.32 14.72
N ILE A 449 -12.97 -7.54 15.18
CA ILE A 449 -14.30 -8.14 15.08
C ILE A 449 -15.33 -7.31 15.86
N GLY A 450 -14.94 -6.77 17.01
CA GLY A 450 -15.79 -5.93 17.85
C GLY A 450 -16.10 -4.59 17.20
N ILE A 451 -15.13 -3.96 16.54
CA ILE A 451 -15.37 -2.74 15.74
C ILE A 451 -16.42 -3.03 14.66
N ALA A 452 -16.24 -4.07 13.85
CA ALA A 452 -17.18 -4.36 12.77
C ALA A 452 -18.60 -4.72 13.30
N LYS A 453 -18.69 -5.53 14.36
CA LYS A 453 -19.98 -6.00 14.90
C LYS A 453 -20.77 -4.95 15.67
N ASN A 454 -20.09 -3.96 16.25
CA ASN A 454 -20.73 -2.91 17.04
C ASN A 454 -21.04 -1.66 16.21
N ALA A 455 -20.77 -1.67 14.90
CA ALA A 455 -21.04 -0.55 14.02
C ALA A 455 -22.55 -0.39 13.80
N ALA A 456 -22.98 0.83 13.45
CA ALA A 456 -24.35 1.09 13.03
C ALA A 456 -24.61 0.56 11.61
N ASP A 457 -25.87 0.24 11.32
CA ASP A 457 -26.29 -0.21 9.99
C ASP A 457 -26.25 0.93 8.95
N THR A 458 -26.51 2.17 9.38
CA THR A 458 -26.59 3.36 8.52
C THR A 458 -26.06 4.59 9.23
N PHE A 459 -25.50 5.53 8.46
CA PHE A 459 -25.00 6.80 8.98
C PHE A 459 -26.17 7.79 9.19
N ASP A 460 -26.10 8.58 10.27
CA ASP A 460 -27.04 9.68 10.58
C ASP A 460 -26.25 10.93 10.94
N GLU A 461 -26.33 11.98 10.12
CA GLU A 461 -25.65 13.25 10.35
C GLU A 461 -26.03 13.93 11.68
N LYS A 462 -27.23 13.68 12.22
CA LYS A 462 -27.71 14.30 13.46
C LYS A 462 -27.28 13.55 14.72
N ASP A 463 -26.86 12.30 14.55
CA ASP A 463 -26.35 11.42 15.61
C ASP A 463 -25.25 10.53 15.02
N PRO A 464 -24.10 11.13 14.64
CA PRO A 464 -23.07 10.44 13.89
C PRO A 464 -22.57 9.22 14.67
N LYS A 465 -22.64 8.08 14.00
CA LYS A 465 -22.16 6.79 14.50
C LYS A 465 -21.24 6.17 13.47
N PHE A 466 -20.28 5.39 13.96
CA PHE A 466 -19.43 4.60 13.08
C PHE A 466 -20.26 3.55 12.34
N VAL A 467 -20.05 3.45 11.03
CA VAL A 467 -20.67 2.49 10.12
C VAL A 467 -19.59 1.57 9.54
N CYS A 468 -19.85 0.27 9.46
CA CYS A 468 -18.87 -0.70 8.99
C CYS A 468 -19.02 -0.94 7.49
N TYR A 469 -17.91 -0.91 6.77
CA TYR A 469 -17.82 -1.29 5.36
C TYR A 469 -16.91 -2.50 5.20
N ASP A 470 -17.48 -3.57 4.64
CA ASP A 470 -16.82 -4.87 4.55
C ASP A 470 -15.48 -4.82 3.79
N TRP A 471 -15.34 -3.91 2.81
CA TRP A 471 -14.12 -3.77 2.01
C TRP A 471 -12.91 -3.34 2.85
N ALA A 472 -13.09 -2.59 3.94
CA ALA A 472 -11.98 -1.99 4.68
C ALA A 472 -11.07 -3.03 5.35
N ILE A 473 -11.68 -4.02 6.01
CA ILE A 473 -10.96 -5.15 6.62
C ILE A 473 -10.45 -6.09 5.51
N GLN A 474 -11.20 -6.25 4.42
CA GLN A 474 -10.78 -7.07 3.28
C GLN A 474 -9.51 -6.52 2.62
N ALA A 475 -9.43 -5.21 2.40
CA ALA A 475 -8.26 -4.55 1.83
C ALA A 475 -7.01 -4.75 2.71
N ALA A 476 -7.12 -4.47 4.01
CA ALA A 476 -5.99 -4.71 4.93
C ALA A 476 -5.57 -6.18 4.98
N ALA A 477 -6.53 -7.11 4.90
CA ALA A 477 -6.27 -8.53 4.85
C ALA A 477 -5.61 -8.97 3.54
N VAL A 478 -6.02 -8.45 2.38
CA VAL A 478 -5.44 -8.82 1.08
C VAL A 478 -4.02 -8.32 0.95
N ASP A 479 -3.76 -7.07 1.34
CA ASP A 479 -2.42 -6.48 1.28
C ASP A 479 -1.46 -7.28 2.15
N ARG A 480 -1.90 -7.62 3.36
CA ARG A 480 -1.07 -8.43 4.26
C ARG A 480 -0.93 -9.86 3.78
N TRP A 481 -1.99 -10.48 3.26
CA TRP A 481 -1.93 -11.82 2.69
C TRP A 481 -0.95 -11.84 1.53
N ASN A 482 -1.06 -10.94 0.55
CA ASN A 482 -0.13 -10.82 -0.58
C ASN A 482 1.32 -10.62 -0.12
N ALA A 483 1.56 -9.68 0.80
CA ALA A 483 2.90 -9.37 1.32
C ALA A 483 3.55 -10.55 2.07
N CYS A 484 2.74 -11.39 2.70
CA CYS A 484 3.22 -12.53 3.47
C CYS A 484 3.16 -13.85 2.69
N THR A 485 2.37 -13.93 1.61
CA THR A 485 2.24 -15.15 0.79
C THR A 485 3.57 -15.51 0.20
N LEU A 486 4.09 -16.63 0.68
CA LEU A 486 5.40 -17.16 0.30
C LEU A 486 5.33 -17.85 -1.07
N ASN A 487 4.74 -17.18 -2.06
CA ASN A 487 4.62 -17.62 -3.45
C ASN A 487 5.64 -16.94 -4.38
N SER A 488 6.31 -15.88 -3.92
CA SER A 488 7.20 -15.03 -4.72
C SER A 488 8.61 -14.97 -4.11
N GLY A 489 9.45 -15.97 -4.42
CA GLY A 489 10.90 -15.84 -4.30
C GLY A 489 11.65 -17.09 -3.84
N PRO A 490 12.92 -17.28 -4.27
CA PRO A 490 13.80 -18.33 -3.76
C PRO A 490 14.28 -17.91 -2.36
N LEU A 491 13.47 -18.16 -1.33
CA LEU A 491 13.95 -18.07 0.04
C LEU A 491 14.96 -19.19 0.24
N ASP A 492 16.25 -18.82 0.32
CA ASP A 492 17.34 -19.73 0.61
C ASP A 492 17.01 -20.52 1.89
N TYR A 493 16.82 -21.83 1.70
CA TYR A 493 16.54 -22.78 2.76
C TYR A 493 17.69 -22.74 3.78
N GLN A 494 17.36 -22.41 5.04
CA GLN A 494 18.20 -22.47 6.26
C GLN A 494 18.85 -21.17 6.80
N GLY A 495 18.33 -19.98 6.45
CA GLY A 495 18.76 -18.71 7.07
C GLY A 495 17.98 -18.31 8.36
N PRO A 496 18.55 -17.44 9.22
CA PRO A 496 17.87 -16.93 10.42
C PRO A 496 16.58 -16.13 10.15
N GLY A 497 16.35 -15.66 8.91
CA GLY A 497 15.10 -15.00 8.50
C GLY A 497 13.91 -15.95 8.25
N VAL A 498 14.14 -17.27 8.17
CA VAL A 498 13.08 -18.25 7.89
C VAL A 498 12.07 -18.34 9.03
N THR A 499 12.54 -18.34 10.29
CA THR A 499 11.65 -18.41 11.46
C THR A 499 10.78 -17.16 11.60
N GLU A 500 11.30 -15.98 11.26
CA GLU A 500 10.54 -14.73 11.28
C GLU A 500 9.48 -14.69 10.17
N ALA A 501 9.82 -15.14 8.97
CA ALA A 501 8.87 -15.30 7.86
C ALA A 501 7.75 -16.30 8.20
N ILE A 502 8.10 -17.42 8.85
CA ILE A 502 7.15 -18.43 9.31
C ILE A 502 6.18 -17.86 10.36
N ASN A 503 6.70 -17.17 11.39
CA ASN A 503 5.85 -16.56 12.41
C ASN A 503 4.93 -15.49 11.81
N THR A 504 5.44 -14.68 10.89
CA THR A 504 4.66 -13.70 10.14
C THR A 504 3.49 -14.36 9.42
N TRP A 505 3.77 -15.41 8.64
CA TRP A 505 2.76 -16.16 7.89
C TRP A 505 1.68 -16.76 8.81
N ILE A 506 2.08 -17.48 9.86
CA ILE A 506 1.15 -18.19 10.74
C ILE A 506 0.27 -17.20 11.53
N SER A 507 0.85 -16.11 12.03
CA SER A 507 0.11 -15.05 12.74
C SER A 507 -0.91 -14.37 11.82
N THR A 508 -0.51 -14.01 10.60
CA THR A 508 -1.42 -13.44 9.59
C THR A 508 -2.53 -14.41 9.22
N ALA A 509 -2.21 -15.67 8.93
CA ALA A 509 -3.20 -16.69 8.59
C ALA A 509 -4.22 -16.91 9.71
N ALA A 510 -3.77 -16.93 10.97
CA ALA A 510 -4.65 -17.08 12.12
C ALA A 510 -5.61 -15.89 12.30
N LEU A 511 -5.15 -14.65 12.06
CA LEU A 511 -6.01 -13.47 12.08
C LEU A 511 -7.04 -13.53 10.94
N ILE A 512 -6.62 -13.84 9.71
CA ILE A 512 -7.52 -14.03 8.56
C ILE A 512 -8.57 -15.09 8.86
N ALA A 513 -8.20 -16.23 9.45
CA ALA A 513 -9.13 -17.29 9.83
C ALA A 513 -10.24 -16.76 10.77
N LYS A 514 -9.85 -15.99 11.79
CA LYS A 514 -10.81 -15.43 12.75
C LYS A 514 -11.73 -14.39 12.11
N LEU A 515 -11.21 -13.53 11.24
CA LEU A 515 -11.99 -12.55 10.49
C LEU A 515 -12.96 -13.23 9.52
N PHE A 516 -12.53 -14.30 8.86
CA PHE A 516 -13.39 -15.13 8.01
C PHE A 516 -14.52 -15.80 8.81
N GLN A 517 -14.20 -16.41 9.96
CA GLN A 517 -15.20 -16.99 10.85
C GLN A 517 -16.22 -15.95 11.35
N ALA A 518 -15.82 -14.69 11.47
CA ALA A 518 -16.69 -13.58 11.82
C ALA A 518 -17.49 -13.01 10.64
N ASN A 519 -17.38 -13.60 9.44
CA ASN A 519 -18.02 -13.16 8.20
C ASN A 519 -17.61 -11.74 7.75
N LEU A 520 -16.36 -11.35 7.98
CA LEU A 520 -15.85 -10.01 7.63
C LEU A 520 -15.07 -9.98 6.31
N LEU A 521 -14.81 -11.14 5.70
CA LEU A 521 -13.99 -11.26 4.49
C LEU A 521 -14.78 -11.59 3.21
N GLY A 522 -16.11 -11.67 3.28
CA GLY A 522 -16.96 -11.92 2.11
C GLY A 522 -16.52 -13.13 1.27
N GLU A 523 -16.56 -12.97 -0.06
CA GLU A 523 -16.13 -13.99 -1.04
C GLU A 523 -14.59 -14.14 -1.12
N TYR A 524 -13.83 -13.18 -0.60
CA TYR A 524 -12.37 -13.22 -0.60
C TYR A 524 -11.80 -14.18 0.43
N GLY A 525 -12.45 -14.31 1.59
CA GLY A 525 -12.02 -15.25 2.64
C GLY A 525 -11.86 -16.69 2.13
N PRO A 526 -12.88 -17.28 1.48
CA PRO A 526 -12.79 -18.60 0.87
C PRO A 526 -11.73 -18.69 -0.24
N LEU A 527 -11.59 -17.65 -1.06
CA LEU A 527 -10.63 -17.59 -2.16
C LEU A 527 -9.18 -17.76 -1.64
N TRP A 528 -8.75 -16.88 -0.72
CA TRP A 528 -7.39 -16.87 -0.20
C TRP A 528 -7.05 -18.15 0.55
N VAL A 529 -7.96 -18.61 1.41
CA VAL A 529 -7.72 -19.84 2.16
C VAL A 529 -7.67 -21.06 1.25
N SER A 530 -8.52 -21.13 0.22
CA SER A 530 -8.43 -22.23 -0.76
C SER A 530 -7.09 -22.23 -1.52
N ALA A 531 -6.52 -21.06 -1.79
CA ALA A 531 -5.19 -20.93 -2.40
C ALA A 531 -4.10 -21.46 -1.46
N ASP A 532 -4.17 -21.14 -0.17
CA ASP A 532 -3.23 -21.65 0.83
C ASP A 532 -3.31 -23.16 1.01
N PHE A 533 -4.50 -23.75 0.93
CA PHE A 533 -4.67 -25.20 0.96
C PHE A 533 -4.07 -25.88 -0.27
N LYS A 534 -4.30 -25.34 -1.48
CA LYS A 534 -3.65 -25.84 -2.70
C LYS A 534 -2.13 -25.75 -2.59
N ASN A 535 -1.61 -24.66 -2.04
CA ASN A 535 -0.17 -24.48 -1.84
C ASN A 535 0.41 -25.42 -0.78
N ALA A 536 -0.34 -25.70 0.29
CA ALA A 536 0.07 -26.64 1.31
C ALA A 536 0.05 -28.08 0.77
N PHE A 537 -1.02 -28.49 0.07
CA PHE A 537 -1.32 -29.89 -0.18
C PHE A 537 -1.17 -30.37 -1.63
N GLU A 538 -1.28 -29.49 -2.62
CA GLU A 538 -1.34 -29.90 -4.04
C GLU A 538 -0.10 -29.54 -4.84
N THR A 539 0.67 -28.54 -4.39
CA THR A 539 1.93 -28.15 -5.04
C THR A 539 3.13 -28.88 -4.42
N GLN A 540 3.87 -29.61 -5.28
CA GLN A 540 5.11 -30.38 -5.01
C GLN A 540 5.18 -31.01 -3.62
N MET A 541 4.61 -32.22 -3.48
CA MET A 541 4.84 -33.10 -2.33
C MET A 541 5.87 -34.18 -2.71
N ASP A 542 7.16 -33.92 -2.51
CA ASP A 542 8.13 -35.00 -2.38
C ASP A 542 8.33 -35.30 -0.89
N ARG A 543 8.39 -36.57 -0.48
CA ARG A 543 8.40 -36.95 0.96
C ARG A 543 9.55 -36.33 1.74
N ASP A 544 10.68 -36.07 1.09
CA ASP A 544 11.87 -35.44 1.68
C ASP A 544 11.66 -33.94 1.99
N SER A 545 10.57 -33.32 1.50
CA SER A 545 10.30 -31.88 1.65
C SER A 545 9.47 -31.50 2.89
N ILE A 546 8.82 -32.48 3.56
CA ILE A 546 7.96 -32.23 4.73
C ILE A 546 8.77 -31.84 5.98
N GLU A 547 10.04 -32.23 6.05
CA GLU A 547 10.94 -31.83 7.13
C GLU A 547 11.41 -30.38 7.04
N LEU A 548 11.14 -29.69 5.91
CA LEU A 548 11.52 -28.29 5.73
C LEU A 548 10.61 -27.38 6.59
N PRO A 549 11.15 -26.51 7.47
CA PRO A 549 10.37 -25.64 8.35
C PRO A 549 9.32 -24.81 7.61
N PHE A 550 9.66 -24.36 6.40
CA PHE A 550 8.76 -23.63 5.53
C PHE A 550 7.51 -24.42 5.11
N LYS A 551 7.67 -25.70 4.75
CA LYS A 551 6.54 -26.55 4.36
C LYS A 551 5.65 -26.85 5.56
N GLN A 552 6.27 -27.08 6.73
CA GLN A 552 5.56 -27.23 8.00
C GLN A 552 4.72 -26.01 8.34
N ALA A 553 5.22 -24.80 8.10
CA ALA A 553 4.47 -23.56 8.30
C ALA A 553 3.25 -23.44 7.36
N LYS A 554 3.38 -23.80 6.07
CA LYS A 554 2.24 -23.81 5.13
C LYS A 554 1.15 -24.79 5.57
N ILE A 555 1.54 -26.00 5.98
CA ILE A 555 0.61 -27.00 6.50
C ILE A 555 -0.05 -26.51 7.79
N LEU A 556 0.73 -25.90 8.70
CA LEU A 556 0.23 -25.38 9.95
C LEU A 556 -0.78 -24.24 9.76
N ALA A 557 -0.54 -23.35 8.79
CA ALA A 557 -1.50 -22.31 8.42
C ALA A 557 -2.81 -22.94 7.93
N ALA A 558 -2.75 -23.93 7.02
CA ALA A 558 -3.91 -24.68 6.55
C ALA A 558 -4.66 -25.38 7.70
N ALA A 559 -3.94 -26.02 8.63
CA ALA A 559 -4.53 -26.64 9.81
C ALA A 559 -5.22 -25.59 10.71
N ASN A 560 -4.57 -24.45 10.98
CA ASN A 560 -5.14 -23.38 11.80
C ASN A 560 -6.42 -22.80 11.17
N TYR A 561 -6.51 -22.67 9.84
CA TYR A 561 -7.76 -22.27 9.17
C TYR A 561 -8.91 -23.22 9.52
N ILE A 562 -8.70 -24.53 9.51
CA ILE A 562 -9.72 -25.50 9.92
C ILE A 562 -10.04 -25.36 11.42
N LEU A 563 -9.02 -25.28 12.27
CA LEU A 563 -9.20 -25.26 13.71
C LEU A 563 -9.97 -24.02 14.19
N LEU A 564 -9.68 -22.86 13.59
CA LEU A 564 -10.27 -21.58 13.96
C LEU A 564 -11.59 -21.28 13.23
N SER A 565 -11.69 -21.68 11.96
CA SER A 565 -12.77 -21.26 11.06
C SER A 565 -13.43 -22.39 10.28
N GLY A 566 -13.20 -23.64 10.70
CA GLY A 566 -13.68 -24.83 10.00
C GLY A 566 -15.19 -24.87 9.78
N GLU A 567 -16.00 -24.29 10.68
CA GLU A 567 -17.45 -24.26 10.52
C GLU A 567 -17.88 -23.38 9.34
N ALA A 568 -17.31 -22.17 9.21
CA ALA A 568 -17.52 -21.30 8.07
C ALA A 568 -17.04 -21.97 6.78
N PHE A 569 -15.87 -22.61 6.81
CA PHE A 569 -15.32 -23.34 5.68
C PHE A 569 -16.17 -24.54 5.24
N ALA A 570 -16.68 -25.32 6.18
CA ALA A 570 -17.53 -26.47 5.87
C ALA A 570 -18.88 -26.03 5.31
N LYS A 571 -19.45 -24.92 5.82
CA LYS A 571 -20.66 -24.31 5.24
C LYS A 571 -20.39 -23.91 3.79
N GLU A 572 -19.25 -23.28 3.55
CA GLU A 572 -18.83 -22.85 2.21
C GLU A 572 -18.65 -24.05 1.27
N ALA A 573 -17.95 -25.11 1.68
CA ALA A 573 -17.72 -26.31 0.88
C ALA A 573 -19.00 -27.11 0.56
N LYS A 574 -20.03 -27.02 1.41
CA LYS A 574 -21.34 -27.68 1.20
C LYS A 574 -22.22 -26.93 0.22
N ASP A 575 -22.09 -25.61 0.17
CA ASP A 575 -22.81 -24.78 -0.78
C ASP A 575 -22.11 -24.91 -2.15
N SER A 576 -22.76 -25.55 -3.12
CA SER A 576 -22.16 -25.94 -4.41
C SER A 576 -22.72 -25.09 -5.55
N SER A 577 -22.71 -23.77 -5.37
CA SER A 577 -23.15 -22.85 -6.42
C SER A 577 -22.14 -22.80 -7.57
N LYS A 578 -22.62 -22.93 -8.82
CA LYS A 578 -21.80 -23.05 -10.06
C LYS A 578 -21.08 -21.75 -10.49
N LYS A 579 -20.95 -20.75 -9.63
CA LYS A 579 -20.34 -19.45 -9.94
C LYS A 579 -19.38 -19.03 -8.84
N ARG A 580 -18.32 -19.81 -8.61
CA ARG A 580 -17.26 -19.46 -7.65
C ARG A 580 -15.92 -19.38 -8.35
N SER A 581 -15.11 -18.40 -7.99
CA SER A 581 -13.73 -18.20 -8.47
C SER A 581 -12.71 -19.16 -7.82
N TYR A 582 -13.12 -19.91 -6.80
CA TYR A 582 -12.29 -20.86 -6.06
C TYR A 582 -12.87 -22.28 -6.08
N VAL A 583 -11.98 -23.26 -5.97
CA VAL A 583 -12.34 -24.69 -5.95
C VAL A 583 -12.35 -25.14 -4.49
N LEU A 584 -13.52 -25.04 -3.86
CA LEU A 584 -13.80 -25.57 -2.52
C LEU A 584 -15.11 -26.36 -2.59
N ASP A 585 -14.98 -27.68 -2.78
CA ASP A 585 -16.09 -28.62 -2.87
C ASP A 585 -15.85 -29.85 -1.99
N ALA A 586 -16.81 -30.78 -1.95
CA ALA A 586 -16.68 -32.03 -1.20
C ALA A 586 -15.42 -32.84 -1.57
N LEU A 587 -15.02 -32.82 -2.84
CA LEU A 587 -13.84 -33.56 -3.31
C LEU A 587 -12.56 -32.94 -2.76
N LYS A 588 -12.39 -31.62 -2.88
CA LYS A 588 -11.25 -30.89 -2.30
C LYS A 588 -11.22 -31.03 -0.79
N TRP A 589 -12.38 -30.92 -0.13
CA TRP A 589 -12.51 -31.14 1.31
C TRP A 589 -11.94 -32.51 1.73
N LYS A 590 -12.32 -33.58 1.03
CA LYS A 590 -11.82 -34.94 1.27
C LYS A 590 -10.32 -35.06 1.01
N VAL A 591 -9.83 -34.52 -0.10
CA VAL A 591 -8.41 -34.56 -0.48
C VAL A 591 -7.54 -33.88 0.58
N TRP A 592 -7.91 -32.68 1.01
CA TRP A 592 -7.12 -31.93 2.00
C TRP A 592 -7.18 -32.56 3.39
N ALA A 593 -8.33 -33.09 3.80
CA ALA A 593 -8.42 -33.84 5.05
C ALA A 593 -7.51 -35.08 5.01
N THR A 594 -7.48 -35.81 3.90
CA THR A 594 -6.60 -36.99 3.74
C THR A 594 -5.13 -36.58 3.79
N ALA A 595 -4.75 -35.47 3.15
CA ALA A 595 -3.39 -34.95 3.22
C ALA A 595 -2.98 -34.60 4.66
N LEU A 596 -3.86 -33.99 5.45
CA LEU A 596 -3.61 -33.71 6.87
C LEU A 596 -3.37 -34.98 7.69
N GLN A 597 -4.14 -36.04 7.44
CA GLN A 597 -3.93 -37.35 8.09
C GLN A 597 -2.56 -37.95 7.70
N GLU A 598 -2.22 -37.96 6.41
CA GLU A 598 -0.94 -38.47 5.93
C GLU A 598 0.25 -37.70 6.52
N ILE A 599 0.11 -36.38 6.70
CA ILE A 599 1.12 -35.56 7.35
C ILE A 599 1.22 -35.93 8.84
N ALA A 600 0.11 -36.02 9.57
CA ALA A 600 0.09 -36.39 10.98
C ALA A 600 0.75 -37.77 11.23
N ASP A 601 0.56 -38.71 10.31
CA ASP A 601 1.15 -40.05 10.38
C ASP A 601 2.65 -40.08 10.05
N SER A 602 3.14 -39.13 9.26
CA SER A 602 4.51 -39.11 8.76
C SER A 602 5.49 -38.27 9.59
N VAL A 603 5.03 -37.22 10.27
CA VAL A 603 5.90 -36.36 11.09
C VAL A 603 6.14 -36.90 12.50
N GLY A 604 7.29 -36.57 13.08
CA GLY A 604 7.67 -36.97 14.44
C GLY A 604 6.91 -36.22 15.53
N GLU A 605 6.86 -36.76 16.76
CA GLU A 605 6.17 -36.12 17.90
C GLU A 605 6.79 -34.77 18.32
N ASN A 606 8.08 -34.54 18.05
CA ASN A 606 8.80 -33.32 18.42
C ASN A 606 8.91 -32.30 17.27
N THR A 607 8.02 -32.37 16.29
CA THR A 607 8.00 -31.43 15.16
C THR A 607 7.59 -30.03 15.64
N GLU A 608 8.15 -28.99 15.03
CA GLU A 608 7.92 -27.59 15.45
C GLU A 608 6.41 -27.25 15.48
N PHE A 609 6.03 -26.36 16.40
CA PHE A 609 4.65 -25.86 16.57
C PHE A 609 3.56 -26.91 16.81
N ASP A 610 3.94 -28.11 17.27
CA ASP A 610 3.01 -29.22 17.52
C ASP A 610 2.23 -29.62 16.24
N LEU A 611 2.93 -29.57 15.10
CA LEU A 611 2.34 -29.81 13.78
C LEU A 611 1.58 -31.13 13.70
N LYS A 612 2.13 -32.20 14.30
CA LYS A 612 1.51 -33.52 14.31
C LYS A 612 0.11 -33.49 14.92
N HIS A 613 0.00 -32.96 16.13
CA HIS A 613 -1.26 -32.90 16.85
C HIS A 613 -2.25 -31.98 16.12
N LYS A 614 -1.79 -30.81 15.66
CA LYS A 614 -2.64 -29.86 14.94
C LYS A 614 -3.16 -30.39 13.61
N ALA A 615 -2.33 -31.12 12.86
CA ALA A 615 -2.74 -31.75 11.61
C ALA A 615 -3.81 -32.83 11.87
N GLN A 616 -3.61 -33.67 12.90
CA GLN A 616 -4.60 -34.67 13.30
C GLN A 616 -5.91 -34.02 13.76
N GLU A 617 -5.84 -33.00 14.61
CA GLU A 617 -7.01 -32.30 15.13
C GLU A 617 -7.78 -31.61 13.99
N ALA A 618 -7.07 -31.00 13.04
CA ALA A 618 -7.67 -30.42 11.85
C ALA A 618 -8.34 -31.48 10.97
N HIS A 619 -7.69 -32.62 10.71
CA HIS A 619 -8.31 -33.75 10.00
C HIS A 619 -9.61 -34.20 10.69
N ASP A 620 -9.56 -34.49 11.99
CA ASP A 620 -10.71 -34.99 12.74
C ASP A 620 -11.87 -33.98 12.70
N ARG A 621 -11.54 -32.68 12.76
CA ARG A 621 -12.50 -31.59 12.63
C ARG A 621 -13.10 -31.53 11.22
N MET A 622 -12.31 -31.68 10.15
CA MET A 622 -12.83 -31.71 8.78
C MET A 622 -13.81 -32.87 8.55
N VAL A 623 -13.46 -34.08 9.04
CA VAL A 623 -14.33 -35.26 8.97
C VAL A 623 -15.62 -35.04 9.74
N LYS A 624 -15.54 -34.46 10.95
CA LYS A 624 -16.71 -34.16 11.77
C LYS A 624 -17.66 -33.13 11.15
N LEU A 625 -17.11 -32.10 10.49
CA LEU A 625 -17.90 -30.98 9.97
C LEU A 625 -18.58 -31.28 8.63
N TYR A 626 -18.01 -32.16 7.82
CA TYR A 626 -18.59 -32.59 6.54
C TYR A 626 -18.43 -34.10 6.31
N PRO A 627 -19.07 -34.95 7.14
CA PRO A 627 -18.92 -36.40 7.04
C PRO A 627 -19.38 -36.96 5.69
N GLU A 628 -20.38 -36.34 5.06
CA GLU A 628 -20.93 -36.78 3.78
C GLU A 628 -19.92 -36.67 2.62
N ALA A 629 -18.90 -35.81 2.74
CA ALA A 629 -17.80 -35.74 1.77
C ALA A 629 -16.92 -37.01 1.77
N PHE A 630 -16.98 -37.82 2.83
CA PHE A 630 -16.15 -39.02 3.01
C PHE A 630 -16.92 -40.32 2.77
N GLU A 631 -18.25 -40.27 2.67
CA GLU A 631 -19.08 -41.42 2.30
C GLU A 631 -18.79 -41.82 0.84
N GLU A 632 -18.69 -43.13 0.57
CA GLU A 632 -18.46 -43.63 -0.79
C GLU A 632 -19.69 -43.31 -1.67
N GLY A 633 -19.46 -42.54 -2.74
CA GLY A 633 -20.41 -42.31 -3.83
C GLY A 633 -20.28 -43.35 -4.93
#